data_AF-A0A819NJR1-F1
#
_entry.id   AF-A0A819NJR1-F1
#
_cell.length_a   1.000
_cell.length_b   1.000
_cell.length_c   1.000
_cell.angle_alpha   90.00
_cell.angle_beta   90.00
_cell.angle_gamma   90.00
#
_symmetry.space_group_name_H-M   'P 1'
#
loop_
_entity.id
_entity.type
_entity.pdbx_description
1 polymer ?
#
loop_
_entity_poly.entity_id
_entity_poly.type
_entity_poly.pdbx_seq_one_letter_code
_entity_poly.pdbx_strand_id
1 'polypeptide(L)'
;MGKNSTHKLTTFYFSIDDLPTCYNSSLNFIHLLLLFYRKDFENENNRQILFNQLNKDIECLENDAYELGGFTCSFNSGRCCRYCLIYHKDMKHVYRESDILIRTTASHDFHVKHIKNVPNEKSILRNRPSTFKETDIHDKRVPGKVMEKYCLFLNLSFILIDIVDRIPCWFLYELLRQIWDILYSDYPRKSWLVTLEALIQEFLQLSQTIFPEQFIPKCHFLLHAARNTAKYDPSKRQMNLRYESKHHLFKKIANRCNNYINLPCTISKHVQLR
;
A
#
# COMPACT_ATOMS: atom_id res chain seq x y z
N MET A 1 11.64 -14.98 3.39
CA MET A 1 12.38 -13.89 4.06
C MET A 1 12.08 -13.91 5.55
N GLY A 2 12.59 -14.94 6.23
CA GLY A 2 12.73 -14.97 7.69
C GLY A 2 14.17 -14.61 8.04
N LYS A 3 14.44 -14.30 9.31
CA LYS A 3 15.76 -13.86 9.79
C LYS A 3 16.91 -14.83 9.44
N ASN A 4 16.62 -16.10 9.14
CA ASN A 4 17.61 -17.12 8.71
C ASN A 4 17.19 -17.82 7.40
N SER A 5 17.21 -17.16 6.23
CA SER A 5 17.00 -17.86 4.95
C SER A 5 18.14 -17.65 3.97
N THR A 6 18.76 -18.75 3.52
CA THR A 6 19.75 -18.88 2.45
C THR A 6 19.38 -18.19 1.13
N HIS A 7 18.10 -17.84 0.95
CA HIS A 7 17.54 -17.18 -0.24
C HIS A 7 17.05 -15.75 0.08
N LYS A 8 17.96 -14.84 0.43
CA LYS A 8 17.65 -13.39 0.44
C LYS A 8 17.66 -12.88 -1.00
N LEU A 9 16.52 -12.39 -1.47
CA LEU A 9 16.36 -11.83 -2.81
C LEU A 9 16.36 -10.30 -2.75
N THR A 10 16.91 -9.68 -3.79
CA THR A 10 16.88 -8.23 -4.02
C THR A 10 16.08 -7.98 -5.30
N THR A 11 15.20 -6.98 -5.27
CA THR A 11 14.29 -6.61 -6.35
C THR A 11 14.54 -5.16 -6.76
N PHE A 12 14.71 -4.91 -8.06
CA PHE A 12 14.62 -3.57 -8.64
C PHE A 12 13.28 -3.40 -9.35
N TYR A 13 12.66 -2.25 -9.11
CA TYR A 13 11.41 -1.86 -9.75
C TYR A 13 11.65 -0.58 -10.55
N PHE A 14 10.84 -0.38 -11.59
CA PHE A 14 10.73 0.92 -12.24
C PHE A 14 9.27 1.39 -12.22
N SER A 15 9.10 2.70 -12.25
CA SER A 15 7.84 3.41 -12.44
C SER A 15 7.97 4.31 -13.65
N ILE A 16 6.85 4.60 -14.31
CA ILE A 16 6.82 5.54 -15.43
C ILE A 16 6.39 6.88 -14.86
N ASP A 17 7.28 7.86 -14.84
CA ASP A 17 7.06 9.12 -14.11
C ASP A 17 5.88 9.95 -14.68
N ASP A 18 5.63 9.86 -15.99
CA ASP A 18 4.52 10.56 -16.64
C ASP A 18 3.13 9.97 -16.35
N LEU A 19 3.06 8.82 -15.67
CA LEU A 19 1.78 8.27 -15.24
C LEU A 19 1.26 8.99 -13.99
N PRO A 20 -0.03 9.37 -13.94
CA PRO A 20 -0.64 9.91 -12.73
C PRO A 20 -0.37 9.00 -11.53
N THR A 21 -0.04 9.60 -10.39
CA THR A 21 0.38 8.90 -9.16
C THR A 21 -0.68 7.91 -8.65
N CYS A 22 -1.95 8.08 -9.01
CA CYS A 22 -3.00 7.11 -8.72
C CYS A 22 -2.77 5.76 -9.42
N TYR A 23 -2.38 5.75 -10.70
CA TYR A 23 -1.99 4.54 -11.42
C TYR A 23 -0.67 4.03 -10.89
N ASN A 24 0.29 4.96 -10.80
CA ASN A 24 1.62 4.68 -10.31
C ASN A 24 1.63 4.17 -8.89
N SER A 25 0.55 4.25 -8.10
CA SER A 25 0.41 3.69 -6.73
C SER A 25 -0.15 2.26 -6.68
N SER A 26 -0.71 1.75 -7.78
CA SER A 26 -1.30 0.41 -7.85
C SER A 26 -0.23 -0.69 -7.99
N LEU A 27 -0.53 -1.92 -7.55
CA LEU A 27 0.39 -3.06 -7.63
C LEU A 27 0.66 -3.53 -9.07
N ASN A 28 -0.28 -3.25 -9.97
CA ASN A 28 -0.17 -3.62 -11.39
C ASN A 28 0.87 -2.76 -12.11
N PHE A 29 1.06 -1.52 -11.66
CA PHE A 29 2.03 -0.56 -12.19
C PHE A 29 3.37 -0.58 -11.44
N ILE A 30 3.63 -1.63 -10.65
CA ILE A 30 4.98 -1.92 -10.14
C ILE A 30 5.59 -2.93 -11.10
N HIS A 31 6.48 -2.45 -11.96
CA HIS A 31 7.15 -3.26 -12.97
C HIS A 31 8.47 -3.80 -12.42
N LEU A 32 8.66 -5.11 -12.51
CA LEU A 32 9.88 -5.76 -12.07
C LEU A 32 10.95 -5.58 -13.15
N LEU A 33 12.06 -4.91 -12.78
CA LEU A 33 13.22 -4.73 -13.64
C LEU A 33 14.22 -5.88 -13.45
N LEU A 34 14.68 -6.07 -12.20
CA LEU A 34 15.65 -7.11 -11.86
C LEU A 34 15.24 -7.86 -10.59
N LEU A 35 15.56 -9.14 -10.57
CA LEU A 35 15.43 -10.01 -9.41
C LEU A 35 16.66 -10.91 -9.32
N PHE A 36 17.37 -10.87 -8.19
CA PHE A 36 18.59 -11.67 -7.99
C PHE A 36 18.82 -11.99 -6.51
N TYR A 37 19.79 -12.85 -6.19
CA TYR A 37 20.15 -13.11 -4.79
C TYR A 37 21.03 -12.01 -4.24
N ARG A 38 20.80 -11.62 -2.98
CA ARG A 38 21.60 -10.59 -2.30
C ARG A 38 23.10 -10.86 -2.35
N LYS A 39 23.51 -12.12 -2.19
CA LYS A 39 24.92 -12.56 -2.27
C LYS A 39 25.56 -12.24 -3.63
N ASP A 40 24.78 -12.28 -4.71
CA ASP A 40 25.29 -12.04 -6.06
C ASP A 40 25.61 -10.55 -6.24
N PHE A 41 24.94 -9.67 -5.49
CA PHE A 41 25.22 -8.23 -5.47
C PHE A 41 26.32 -7.82 -4.50
N GLU A 42 26.71 -8.67 -3.56
CA GLU A 42 27.85 -8.38 -2.68
C GLU A 42 29.18 -8.51 -3.45
N ASN A 43 29.23 -9.32 -4.52
CA ASN A 43 30.38 -9.43 -5.42
C ASN A 43 30.41 -8.28 -6.44
N GLU A 44 31.54 -7.57 -6.51
CA GLU A 44 31.73 -6.39 -7.36
C GLU A 44 31.65 -6.69 -8.86
N ASN A 45 32.27 -7.78 -9.32
CA ASN A 45 32.22 -8.17 -10.73
C ASN A 45 30.77 -8.47 -11.16
N ASN A 46 30.03 -9.17 -10.30
CA ASN A 46 28.62 -9.47 -10.56
C ASN A 46 27.76 -8.21 -10.54
N ARG A 47 27.99 -7.26 -9.63
CA ARG A 47 27.32 -5.95 -9.66
C ARG A 47 27.56 -5.23 -10.97
N GLN A 48 28.80 -5.20 -11.45
CA GLN A 48 29.14 -4.50 -12.67
C GLN A 48 28.47 -5.13 -13.89
N ILE A 49 28.44 -6.47 -13.96
CA ILE A 49 27.68 -7.21 -14.98
C ILE A 49 26.18 -6.88 -14.89
N LEU A 50 25.60 -6.89 -13.69
CA LEU A 50 24.18 -6.58 -13.47
C LEU A 50 23.84 -5.14 -13.89
N PHE A 51 24.66 -4.16 -13.52
CA PHE A 51 24.45 -2.76 -13.91
C PHE A 51 24.67 -2.52 -15.40
N ASN A 52 25.64 -3.19 -16.02
CA ASN A 52 25.83 -3.12 -17.46
C ASN A 52 24.61 -3.69 -18.20
N GLN A 53 24.03 -4.79 -17.72
CA GLN A 53 22.81 -5.34 -18.30
C GLN A 53 21.62 -4.41 -18.07
N LEU A 54 21.50 -3.83 -16.87
CA LEU A 54 20.45 -2.85 -16.54
C LEU A 54 20.54 -1.62 -17.45
N ASN A 55 21.73 -1.08 -17.68
CA ASN A 55 21.92 0.07 -18.56
C ASN A 55 21.52 -0.26 -20.00
N LYS A 56 21.87 -1.46 -20.50
CA LYS A 56 21.41 -1.92 -21.82
C LYS A 56 19.89 -2.05 -21.89
N ASP A 57 19.26 -2.62 -20.86
CA ASP A 57 17.81 -2.78 -20.82
C ASP A 57 17.12 -1.40 -20.75
N ILE A 58 17.70 -0.42 -20.04
CA ILE A 58 17.24 0.97 -20.02
C ILE A 58 17.40 1.63 -21.40
N GLU A 59 18.55 1.49 -22.05
CA GLU A 59 18.77 2.01 -23.41
C GLU A 59 17.76 1.40 -24.40
N CYS A 60 17.46 0.10 -24.32
CA CYS A 60 16.41 -0.52 -25.12
C CYS A 60 15.03 0.06 -24.79
N LEU A 61 14.69 0.23 -23.50
CA LEU A 61 13.40 0.80 -23.08
C LEU A 61 13.22 2.26 -23.53
N GLU A 62 14.29 3.06 -23.55
CA GLU A 62 14.26 4.44 -24.08
C GLU A 62 13.96 4.46 -25.60
N ASN A 63 14.46 3.47 -26.34
CA ASN A 63 14.23 3.34 -27.78
C ASN A 63 12.87 2.69 -28.12
N ASP A 64 12.39 1.75 -27.29
CA ASP A 64 11.14 1.01 -27.45
C ASP A 64 9.92 1.74 -26.85
N ALA A 65 10.13 2.88 -26.17
CA ALA A 65 9.09 3.66 -25.51
C ALA A 65 7.95 4.13 -26.44
N TYR A 66 8.13 4.05 -27.77
CA TYR A 66 7.09 4.37 -28.75
C TYR A 66 6.00 3.28 -28.90
N GLU A 67 6.19 2.06 -28.37
CA GLU A 67 5.21 0.97 -28.52
C GLU A 67 4.50 0.54 -27.21
N LEU A 68 4.87 1.08 -26.05
CA LEU A 68 4.23 0.74 -24.77
C LEU A 68 2.93 1.54 -24.50
N GLY A 69 2.02 1.56 -25.49
CA GLY A 69 0.69 2.18 -25.40
C GLY A 69 -0.43 1.22 -25.00
N GLY A 70 -0.11 0.06 -24.41
CA GLY A 70 -1.07 -0.99 -24.02
C GLY A 70 -1.95 -0.62 -22.82
N PHE A 71 -2.73 0.45 -22.93
CA PHE A 71 -3.75 0.79 -21.94
C PHE A 71 -5.04 0.01 -22.19
N THR A 72 -5.33 -0.94 -21.31
CA THR A 72 -6.72 -1.31 -21.00
C THR A 72 -6.93 -1.27 -19.50
N CYS A 73 -7.35 -0.11 -19.00
CA CYS A 73 -8.07 -0.03 -17.74
C CYS A 73 -9.55 -0.18 -18.06
N SER A 74 -10.17 -1.27 -17.62
CA SER A 74 -11.62 -1.29 -17.51
C SER A 74 -12.12 -2.46 -16.66
N PHE A 75 -13.07 -2.15 -15.79
CA PHE A 75 -14.04 -3.12 -15.30
C PHE A 75 -15.01 -3.45 -16.46
N ASN A 76 -14.50 -3.99 -17.58
CA ASN A 76 -15.25 -4.27 -18.81
C ASN A 76 -16.01 -5.61 -18.77
N SER A 77 -16.21 -6.17 -17.59
CA SER A 77 -16.89 -7.44 -17.42
C SER A 77 -17.74 -7.46 -16.14
N GLY A 78 -18.85 -8.20 -16.20
CA GLY A 78 -19.75 -8.37 -15.07
C GLY A 78 -20.61 -7.13 -14.76
N ARG A 79 -20.99 -6.98 -13.48
CA ARG A 79 -21.87 -5.91 -12.98
C ARG A 79 -21.02 -4.79 -12.38
N CYS A 80 -20.61 -3.83 -13.21
CA CYS A 80 -19.70 -2.76 -12.81
C CYS A 80 -20.39 -1.51 -12.23
N CYS A 81 -21.72 -1.38 -12.33
CA CYS A 81 -22.45 -0.25 -11.72
C CYS A 81 -22.62 -0.42 -10.20
N ARG A 82 -22.40 0.67 -9.45
CA ARG A 82 -22.54 0.72 -7.98
C ARG A 82 -23.97 0.86 -7.48
N TYR A 83 -24.88 1.36 -8.32
CA TYR A 83 -26.27 1.63 -7.95
C TYR A 83 -27.22 0.52 -8.42
N CYS A 84 -26.88 -0.18 -9.49
CA CYS A 84 -27.75 -1.17 -10.11
C CYS A 84 -26.99 -2.46 -10.50
N LEU A 85 -27.73 -3.48 -10.94
CA LEU A 85 -27.22 -4.80 -11.27
C LEU A 85 -27.03 -5.03 -12.78
N ILE A 86 -26.99 -3.98 -13.58
CA ILE A 86 -26.78 -4.05 -15.04
C ILE A 86 -25.41 -4.67 -15.37
N TYR A 87 -25.39 -5.52 -16.39
CA TYR A 87 -24.14 -6.06 -16.92
C TYR A 87 -23.50 -5.07 -17.90
N HIS A 88 -22.18 -5.04 -17.91
CA HIS A 88 -21.39 -4.15 -18.78
C HIS A 88 -21.81 -4.24 -20.26
N LYS A 89 -22.13 -5.44 -20.76
CA LYS A 89 -22.60 -5.68 -22.14
C LYS A 89 -23.93 -4.99 -22.48
N ASP A 90 -24.79 -4.80 -21.49
CA ASP A 90 -26.17 -4.33 -21.68
C ASP A 90 -26.27 -2.81 -21.44
N MET A 91 -25.23 -2.19 -20.87
CA MET A 91 -25.21 -0.74 -20.56
C MET A 91 -25.45 0.16 -21.78
N LYS A 92 -25.03 -0.28 -22.97
CA LYS A 92 -25.21 0.49 -24.21
C LYS A 92 -26.65 0.51 -24.71
N HIS A 93 -27.54 -0.29 -24.12
CA HIS A 93 -28.90 -0.52 -24.59
C HIS A 93 -29.98 -0.12 -23.58
N VAL A 94 -29.60 0.47 -22.44
CA VAL A 94 -30.55 0.87 -21.39
C VAL A 94 -30.37 2.34 -21.04
N TYR A 95 -31.45 3.11 -21.13
CA TYR A 95 -31.42 4.58 -21.00
C TYR A 95 -32.38 5.14 -19.94
N ARG A 96 -33.16 4.28 -19.25
CA ARG A 96 -34.08 4.67 -18.18
C ARG A 96 -33.85 3.81 -16.94
N GLU A 97 -34.00 4.40 -15.76
CA GLU A 97 -33.82 3.70 -14.48
C GLU A 97 -34.89 2.63 -14.23
N SER A 98 -36.10 2.82 -14.79
CA SER A 98 -37.19 1.82 -14.77
C SER A 98 -36.80 0.48 -15.38
N ASP A 99 -35.84 0.49 -16.29
CA ASP A 99 -35.45 -0.67 -17.10
C ASP A 99 -34.27 -1.42 -16.46
N ILE A 100 -33.85 -0.99 -15.26
CA ILE A 100 -32.69 -1.53 -14.55
C ILE A 100 -33.08 -1.98 -13.15
N LEU A 101 -32.59 -3.15 -12.76
CA LEU A 101 -32.74 -3.62 -11.38
C LEU A 101 -31.76 -2.88 -10.45
N ILE A 102 -32.30 -2.02 -9.59
CA ILE A 102 -31.55 -1.29 -8.56
C ILE A 102 -31.06 -2.26 -7.48
N ARG A 103 -29.87 -2.01 -6.94
CA ARG A 103 -29.33 -2.79 -5.82
C ARG A 103 -30.12 -2.46 -4.55
N THR A 104 -30.85 -3.45 -4.05
CA THR A 104 -31.49 -3.38 -2.72
C THR A 104 -30.68 -4.16 -1.70
N THR A 105 -30.83 -3.82 -0.42
CA THR A 105 -30.22 -4.56 0.70
C THR A 105 -30.54 -6.05 0.64
N ALA A 106 -31.79 -6.39 0.34
CA ALA A 106 -32.22 -7.78 0.15
C ALA A 106 -31.49 -8.48 -1.01
N SER A 107 -31.32 -7.82 -2.15
CA SER A 107 -30.58 -8.37 -3.30
C SER A 107 -29.08 -8.56 -2.99
N HIS A 108 -28.50 -7.63 -2.22
CA HIS A 108 -27.12 -7.71 -1.77
C HIS A 108 -26.93 -8.91 -0.84
N ASP A 109 -27.79 -9.08 0.15
CA ASP A 109 -27.70 -10.16 1.12
C ASP A 109 -27.92 -11.53 0.48
N PHE A 110 -28.80 -11.61 -0.52
CA PHE A 110 -28.97 -12.82 -1.35
C PHE A 110 -27.69 -13.19 -2.10
N HIS A 111 -27.03 -12.22 -2.75
CA HIS A 111 -25.75 -12.46 -3.44
C HIS A 111 -24.63 -12.83 -2.47
N VAL A 112 -24.55 -12.19 -1.30
CA VAL A 112 -23.57 -12.49 -0.26
C VAL A 112 -23.79 -13.90 0.32
N LYS A 113 -25.04 -14.32 0.53
CA LYS A 113 -25.37 -15.70 0.95
C LYS A 113 -24.92 -16.74 -0.09
N HIS A 114 -25.07 -16.45 -1.37
CA HIS A 114 -24.58 -17.34 -2.45
C HIS A 114 -23.05 -17.38 -2.53
N ILE A 115 -22.37 -16.26 -2.25
CA ILE A 115 -20.89 -16.22 -2.17
C ILE A 115 -20.38 -16.99 -0.94
N LYS A 116 -21.11 -16.99 0.19
CA LYS A 116 -20.73 -17.76 1.39
C LYS A 116 -20.74 -19.28 1.19
N ASN A 117 -21.48 -19.78 0.19
CA ASN A 117 -21.47 -21.20 -0.20
C ASN A 117 -20.31 -21.56 -1.14
N VAL A 118 -19.53 -20.56 -1.59
CA VAL A 118 -18.23 -20.76 -2.25
C VAL A 118 -17.20 -21.00 -1.14
N PRO A 119 -16.25 -21.97 -1.28
CA PRO A 119 -15.29 -22.27 -0.23
C PRO A 119 -14.53 -21.02 0.24
N ASN A 120 -14.90 -20.58 1.45
CA ASN A 120 -14.33 -19.52 2.29
C ASN A 120 -13.07 -18.80 1.75
N GLU A 121 -13.25 -17.69 1.03
CA GLU A 121 -12.15 -16.77 0.81
C GLU A 121 -11.87 -15.96 2.08
N LYS A 122 -10.74 -16.29 2.71
CA LYS A 122 -10.11 -15.68 3.90
C LYS A 122 -9.79 -14.16 3.77
N SER A 123 -10.55 -13.36 3.03
CA SER A 123 -10.15 -12.00 2.61
C SER A 123 -10.64 -10.88 3.53
N ILE A 124 -11.75 -11.04 4.25
CA ILE A 124 -12.39 -9.94 5.00
C ILE A 124 -11.77 -9.71 6.40
N LEU A 125 -11.13 -10.73 7.01
CA LEU A 125 -10.55 -10.67 8.36
C LEU A 125 -9.08 -10.18 8.41
N ARG A 126 -8.56 -9.48 7.39
CA ARG A 126 -7.10 -9.40 7.20
C ARG A 126 -6.31 -8.34 7.99
N ASN A 127 -6.93 -7.41 8.72
CA ASN A 127 -6.17 -6.42 9.50
C ASN A 127 -6.91 -6.05 10.81
N ARG A 128 -6.67 -6.80 11.89
CA ARG A 128 -7.11 -6.46 13.26
C ARG A 128 -5.90 -6.01 14.08
N PRO A 129 -6.07 -5.20 15.14
CA PRO A 129 -4.98 -4.93 16.09
C PRO A 129 -4.39 -6.25 16.61
N SER A 130 -3.07 -6.32 16.71
CA SER A 130 -2.40 -7.47 17.31
C SER A 130 -2.64 -7.51 18.81
N THR A 131 -2.73 -8.69 19.39
CA THR A 131 -2.80 -8.88 20.84
C THR A 131 -1.54 -8.34 21.51
N PHE A 132 -1.71 -7.56 22.58
CA PHE A 132 -0.62 -7.11 23.43
C PHE A 132 -0.23 -8.21 24.41
N LYS A 133 1.08 -8.44 24.56
CA LYS A 133 1.63 -9.31 25.62
C LYS A 133 2.25 -8.46 26.70
N GLU A 134 2.38 -9.00 27.91
CA GLU A 134 3.05 -8.30 29.03
C GLU A 134 4.48 -7.87 28.68
N THR A 135 5.21 -8.68 27.91
CA THR A 135 6.54 -8.33 27.41
C THR A 135 6.57 -7.08 26.54
N ASP A 136 5.52 -6.85 25.74
CA ASP A 136 5.44 -5.67 24.85
C ASP A 136 5.29 -4.37 25.65
N ILE A 137 4.63 -4.44 26.81
CA ILE A 137 4.44 -3.30 27.72
C ILE A 137 5.78 -2.90 28.34
N HIS A 138 6.54 -3.88 28.83
CA HIS A 138 7.86 -3.66 29.41
C HIS A 138 8.83 -3.05 28.39
N ASP A 139 8.80 -3.52 27.14
CA ASP A 139 9.64 -3.03 26.04
C ASP A 139 9.15 -1.71 25.42
N LYS A 140 8.07 -1.10 25.95
CA LYS A 140 7.42 0.10 25.41
C LYS A 140 7.13 -0.01 23.90
N ARG A 141 6.71 -1.20 23.45
CA ARG A 141 6.55 -1.52 22.03
C ARG A 141 5.10 -1.80 21.69
N VAL A 142 4.64 -1.24 20.58
CA VAL A 142 3.38 -1.66 19.95
C VAL A 142 3.64 -2.91 19.10
N PRO A 143 2.98 -4.05 19.34
CA PRO A 143 3.15 -5.28 18.56
C PRO A 143 2.48 -5.17 17.17
N GLY A 144 2.67 -6.20 16.35
CA GLY A 144 1.97 -6.35 15.06
C GLY A 144 2.69 -5.80 13.82
N LYS A 145 2.14 -6.13 12.65
CA LYS A 145 2.54 -5.62 11.33
C LYS A 145 2.05 -4.19 11.13
N VAL A 146 2.61 -3.49 10.14
CA VAL A 146 2.28 -2.08 9.86
C VAL A 146 0.77 -1.85 9.70
N MET A 147 0.05 -2.73 9.00
CA MET A 147 -1.40 -2.60 8.83
C MET A 147 -2.23 -2.95 10.06
N GLU A 148 -1.71 -3.79 10.95
CA GLU A 148 -2.35 -4.08 12.24
C GLU A 148 -2.19 -2.88 13.19
N LYS A 149 -1.01 -2.24 13.18
CA LYS A 149 -0.74 -0.98 13.90
C LYS A 149 -1.55 0.18 13.36
N TYR A 150 -1.70 0.26 12.04
CA TYR A 150 -2.55 1.27 11.42
C TYR A 150 -4.02 1.08 11.82
N CYS A 151 -4.50 -0.17 11.82
CA CYS A 151 -5.83 -0.50 12.30
C CYS A 151 -6.02 -0.11 13.78
N LEU A 152 -5.02 -0.38 14.63
CA LEU A 152 -5.02 0.09 16.01
C LEU A 152 -5.10 1.63 16.08
N PHE A 153 -4.25 2.33 15.33
CA PHE A 153 -4.22 3.79 15.31
C PHE A 153 -5.56 4.42 14.91
N LEU A 154 -6.24 3.88 13.88
CA LEU A 154 -7.55 4.39 13.45
C LEU A 154 -8.67 4.13 14.47
N ASN A 155 -8.60 3.00 15.19
CA ASN A 155 -9.65 2.58 16.11
C ASN A 155 -9.35 2.94 17.57
N LEU A 156 -8.22 3.59 17.86
CA LEU A 156 -7.77 3.84 19.22
C LEU A 156 -8.79 4.66 20.02
N SER A 157 -9.40 5.68 19.41
CA SER A 157 -10.48 6.47 20.04
C SER A 157 -11.66 5.61 20.48
N PHE A 158 -12.07 4.65 19.64
CA PHE A 158 -13.18 3.76 19.97
C PHE A 158 -12.79 2.73 21.03
N ILE A 159 -11.54 2.26 21.01
CA ILE A 159 -11.03 1.27 21.98
C ILE A 159 -10.91 1.89 23.37
N LEU A 160 -10.52 3.17 23.46
CA LEU A 160 -10.22 3.86 24.72
C LEU A 160 -11.26 4.90 25.11
N ILE A 161 -12.46 4.85 24.53
CA ILE A 161 -13.50 5.87 24.72
C ILE A 161 -13.84 6.09 26.21
N ASP A 162 -13.88 5.02 27.01
CA ASP A 162 -14.24 5.07 28.44
C ASP A 162 -13.12 5.64 29.33
N ILE A 163 -11.91 5.80 28.80
CA ILE A 163 -10.74 6.24 29.56
C ILE A 163 -10.06 7.46 28.95
N VAL A 164 -10.59 8.00 27.85
CA VAL A 164 -9.93 9.03 27.04
C VAL A 164 -9.59 10.27 27.86
N ASP A 165 -10.52 10.73 28.69
CA ASP A 165 -10.37 11.91 29.57
C ASP A 165 -9.30 11.72 30.65
N ARG A 166 -8.94 10.47 30.95
CA ARG A 166 -7.91 10.12 31.94
C ARG A 166 -6.51 10.04 31.32
N ILE A 167 -6.37 10.14 30.01
CA ILE A 167 -5.09 10.05 29.30
C ILE A 167 -4.52 11.46 29.10
N PRO A 168 -3.48 11.88 29.85
CA PRO A 168 -3.03 13.27 29.83
C PRO A 168 -2.49 13.75 28.48
N CYS A 169 -2.02 12.85 27.62
CA CYS A 169 -1.42 13.16 26.34
C CYS A 169 -2.34 12.89 25.14
N TRP A 170 -3.65 12.71 25.37
CA TRP A 170 -4.59 12.34 24.31
C TRP A 170 -4.63 13.35 23.14
N PHE A 171 -4.48 14.64 23.44
CA PHE A 171 -4.41 15.71 22.44
C PHE A 171 -3.29 15.50 21.40
N LEU A 172 -2.17 14.85 21.75
CA LEU A 172 -1.12 14.51 20.78
C LEU A 172 -1.62 13.50 19.75
N TYR A 173 -2.42 12.53 20.20
CA TYR A 173 -3.04 11.56 19.30
C TYR A 173 -4.09 12.24 18.40
N GLU A 174 -4.87 13.17 18.93
CA GLU A 174 -5.85 13.93 18.13
C GLU A 174 -5.18 14.77 17.05
N LEU A 175 -4.12 15.49 17.38
CA LEU A 175 -3.31 16.24 16.41
C LEU A 175 -2.75 15.30 15.34
N LEU A 176 -2.17 14.16 15.75
CA LEU A 176 -1.65 13.17 14.82
C LEU A 176 -2.74 12.56 13.92
N ARG A 177 -3.97 12.38 14.42
CA ARG A 177 -5.11 11.93 13.62
C ARG A 177 -5.51 12.97 12.58
N GLN A 178 -5.58 14.24 12.94
CA GLN A 178 -5.88 15.34 12.00
C GLN A 178 -4.82 15.44 10.89
N ILE A 179 -3.53 15.38 11.27
CA ILE A 179 -2.40 15.33 10.32
C ILE A 179 -2.57 14.13 9.38
N TRP A 180 -2.86 12.95 9.93
CA TRP A 180 -3.03 11.73 9.15
C TRP A 180 -4.20 11.84 8.16
N ASP A 181 -5.33 12.40 8.57
CA ASP A 181 -6.52 12.49 7.73
C ASP A 181 -6.27 13.39 6.49
N ILE A 182 -5.42 14.41 6.62
CA ILE A 182 -4.97 15.22 5.48
C ILE A 182 -3.99 14.43 4.60
N LEU A 183 -2.94 13.83 5.19
CA LEU A 183 -1.90 13.08 4.45
C LEU A 183 -2.43 11.83 3.74
N TYR A 184 -3.49 11.24 4.28
CA TYR A 184 -4.12 10.04 3.77
C TYR A 184 -5.36 10.31 2.90
N SER A 185 -5.73 11.58 2.72
CA SER A 185 -6.75 11.99 1.76
C SER A 185 -6.34 11.61 0.34
N ASP A 186 -7.31 11.19 -0.47
CA ASP A 186 -7.07 10.89 -1.89
C ASP A 186 -6.78 12.15 -2.71
N TYR A 187 -7.30 13.31 -2.27
CA TYR A 187 -7.21 14.59 -2.98
C TYR A 187 -7.15 15.77 -1.99
N PRO A 188 -6.05 15.95 -1.24
CA PRO A 188 -5.91 17.10 -0.35
C PRO A 188 -5.83 18.39 -1.16
N ARG A 189 -6.65 19.37 -0.77
CA ARG A 189 -6.65 20.69 -1.40
C ARG A 189 -5.37 21.44 -1.01
N LYS A 190 -4.86 22.31 -1.89
CA LYS A 190 -3.71 23.16 -1.57
C LYS A 190 -3.93 24.00 -0.30
N SER A 191 -5.16 24.47 -0.06
CA SER A 191 -5.52 25.20 1.15
C SER A 191 -5.34 24.38 2.43
N TRP A 192 -5.52 23.06 2.38
CA TRP A 192 -5.32 22.17 3.53
C TRP A 192 -3.84 22.01 3.89
N LEU A 193 -2.92 22.31 2.98
CA LEU A 193 -1.49 22.18 3.25
C LEU A 193 -1.00 23.24 4.25
N VAL A 194 -1.59 24.43 4.23
CA VAL A 194 -1.32 25.46 5.24
C VAL A 194 -1.79 24.99 6.62
N THR A 195 -2.97 24.40 6.69
CA THR A 195 -3.49 23.79 7.93
C THR A 195 -2.60 22.63 8.39
N LEU A 196 -2.14 21.79 7.46
CA LEU A 196 -1.24 20.68 7.75
C LEU A 196 0.08 21.16 8.36
N GLU A 197 0.67 22.24 7.84
CA GLU A 197 1.89 22.84 8.40
C GLU A 197 1.68 23.31 9.85
N ALA A 198 0.57 24.01 10.11
CA ALA A 198 0.23 24.47 11.45
C ALA A 198 0.03 23.30 12.43
N LEU A 199 -0.74 22.28 12.02
CA LEU A 199 -0.97 21.07 12.84
C LEU A 199 0.33 20.32 13.13
N ILE A 200 1.22 20.19 12.14
CA ILE A 200 2.52 19.53 12.31
C ILE A 200 3.41 20.32 13.27
N GLN A 201 3.45 21.65 13.14
CA GLN A 201 4.22 22.50 14.03
C GLN A 201 3.77 22.34 15.48
N GLU A 202 2.46 22.41 15.72
CA GLU A 202 1.87 22.23 17.04
C GLU A 202 2.16 20.84 17.61
N PHE A 203 1.96 19.79 16.81
CA PHE A 203 2.27 18.41 17.21
C PHE A 203 3.74 18.24 17.61
N LEU A 204 4.67 18.77 16.81
CA LEU A 204 6.10 18.63 17.08
C LEU A 204 6.52 19.38 18.35
N GLN A 205 6.02 20.61 18.55
CA GLN A 205 6.28 21.40 19.75
C GLN A 205 5.79 20.68 21.00
N LEU A 206 4.53 20.23 21.00
CA LEU A 206 3.96 19.49 22.13
C LEU A 206 4.66 18.15 22.37
N SER A 207 5.02 17.42 21.30
CA SER A 207 5.74 16.15 21.44
C SER A 207 7.10 16.34 22.11
N GLN A 208 7.80 17.43 21.79
CA GLN A 208 9.10 17.75 22.38
C GLN A 208 8.95 18.16 23.85
N THR A 209 7.89 18.87 24.21
CA THR A 209 7.61 19.27 25.60
C THR A 209 7.26 18.06 26.47
N ILE A 210 6.45 17.14 25.96
CA ILE A 210 5.92 16.01 26.75
C ILE A 210 6.88 14.81 26.75
N PHE A 211 7.57 14.57 25.63
CA PHE A 211 8.47 13.44 25.44
C PHE A 211 9.83 13.89 24.87
N PRO A 212 10.60 14.71 25.60
CA PRO A 212 11.84 15.33 25.08
C PRO A 212 12.90 14.30 24.64
N GLU A 213 12.95 13.14 25.30
CA GLU A 213 13.92 12.07 24.98
C GLU A 213 13.47 11.14 23.83
N GLN A 214 12.25 11.29 23.31
CA GLN A 214 11.69 10.40 22.28
C GLN A 214 11.57 11.07 20.90
N PHE A 215 12.22 12.23 20.70
CA PHE A 215 12.23 12.91 19.41
C PHE A 215 13.12 12.18 18.41
N ILE A 216 12.50 11.38 17.55
CA ILE A 216 13.20 10.56 16.56
C ILE A 216 13.24 11.25 15.17
N PRO A 217 14.15 10.86 14.27
CA PRO A 217 14.24 11.42 12.92
C PRO A 217 12.91 11.40 12.13
N LYS A 218 12.02 10.44 12.42
CA LYS A 218 10.68 10.38 11.80
C LYS A 218 9.81 11.58 12.17
N CYS A 219 9.94 12.12 13.38
CA CYS A 219 9.26 13.34 13.80
C CYS A 219 9.78 14.52 12.98
N HIS A 220 11.11 14.62 12.80
CA HIS A 220 11.69 15.65 11.95
C HIS A 220 11.21 15.57 10.49
N PHE A 221 11.16 14.36 9.90
CA PHE A 221 10.67 14.21 8.51
C PHE A 221 9.22 14.65 8.32
N LEU A 222 8.41 14.64 9.38
CA LEU A 222 7.03 15.14 9.31
C LEU A 222 6.98 16.62 8.93
N LEU A 223 7.97 17.43 9.33
CA LEU A 223 8.08 18.84 8.94
C LEU A 223 8.02 19.05 7.42
N HIS A 224 8.54 18.09 6.65
CA HIS A 224 8.56 18.17 5.19
C HIS A 224 7.31 17.60 4.52
N ALA A 225 6.37 17.04 5.29
CA ALA A 225 5.24 16.30 4.74
C ALA A 225 4.30 17.18 3.90
N ALA A 226 4.06 18.43 4.30
CA ALA A 226 3.23 19.36 3.54
C ALA A 226 3.87 19.74 2.20
N ARG A 227 5.13 20.18 2.21
CA ARG A 227 5.92 20.45 0.99
C ARG A 227 5.99 19.23 0.07
N ASN A 228 6.25 18.05 0.62
CA ASN A 228 6.35 16.83 -0.16
C ASN A 228 4.99 16.44 -0.77
N THR A 229 3.89 16.63 -0.03
CA THR A 229 2.52 16.43 -0.54
C THR A 229 2.19 17.41 -1.67
N ALA A 230 2.64 18.67 -1.56
CA ALA A 230 2.46 19.66 -2.61
C ALA A 230 3.21 19.31 -3.91
N LYS A 231 4.41 18.74 -3.78
CA LYS A 231 5.32 18.48 -4.89
C LYS A 231 5.11 17.10 -5.54
N TYR A 232 4.78 16.08 -4.76
CA TYR A 232 4.87 14.68 -5.17
C TYR A 232 3.60 13.86 -4.86
N ASP A 233 2.47 14.53 -4.68
CA ASP A 233 1.18 13.93 -4.27
C ASP A 233 1.13 13.40 -2.82
N PRO A 234 -0.07 13.06 -2.31
CA PRO A 234 -0.27 12.69 -0.90
C PRO A 234 0.53 11.46 -0.50
N SER A 235 0.99 11.44 0.76
CA SER A 235 1.86 10.38 1.30
C SER A 235 1.25 8.98 1.15
N LYS A 236 -0.08 8.85 1.13
CA LYS A 236 -0.78 7.58 0.81
C LYS A 236 -0.30 6.94 -0.50
N ARG A 237 -0.06 7.74 -1.55
CA ARG A 237 0.35 7.24 -2.88
C ARG A 237 1.82 6.83 -2.92
N GLN A 238 2.61 7.32 -1.99
CA GLN A 238 4.05 7.08 -1.87
C GLN A 238 4.42 5.95 -0.90
N MET A 239 3.44 5.31 -0.27
CA MET A 239 3.71 4.33 0.77
C MET A 239 4.43 3.09 0.23
N ASN A 240 5.51 2.70 0.90
CA ASN A 240 6.28 1.49 0.57
C ASN A 240 5.53 0.17 0.84
N LEU A 241 4.35 0.21 1.47
CA LEU A 241 3.52 -0.96 1.74
C LEU A 241 3.12 -1.75 0.49
N ARG A 242 3.04 -1.05 -0.65
CA ARG A 242 2.77 -1.68 -1.94
C ARG A 242 3.91 -2.60 -2.38
N TYR A 243 5.16 -2.24 -2.11
CA TYR A 243 6.31 -3.08 -2.43
C TYR A 243 6.32 -4.30 -1.53
N GLU A 244 6.01 -4.16 -0.24
CA GLU A 244 5.82 -5.31 0.67
C GLU A 244 4.69 -6.24 0.20
N SER A 245 3.61 -5.68 -0.35
CA SER A 245 2.50 -6.45 -0.92
C SER A 245 2.93 -7.18 -2.21
N LYS A 246 3.73 -6.54 -3.08
CA LYS A 246 4.33 -7.18 -4.26
C LYS A 246 5.32 -8.29 -3.86
N HIS A 247 6.15 -8.06 -2.84
CA HIS A 247 7.04 -9.08 -2.28
C HIS A 247 6.28 -10.25 -1.67
N HIS A 248 5.10 -10.00 -1.08
CA HIS A 248 4.24 -11.06 -0.57
C HIS A 248 3.77 -11.99 -1.71
N LEU A 249 3.48 -11.45 -2.90
CA LEU A 249 3.21 -12.27 -4.09
C LEU A 249 4.43 -13.12 -4.46
N PHE A 250 5.64 -12.57 -4.46
CA PHE A 250 6.86 -13.33 -4.78
C PHE A 250 7.09 -14.47 -3.78
N LYS A 251 6.88 -14.20 -2.49
CA LYS A 251 6.93 -15.22 -1.43
C LYS A 251 5.90 -16.33 -1.65
N LYS A 252 4.69 -16.00 -2.09
CA LYS A 252 3.66 -17.00 -2.43
C LYS A 252 4.06 -17.86 -3.63
N ILE A 253 4.64 -17.27 -4.67
CA ILE A 253 5.13 -18.00 -5.84
C ILE A 253 6.25 -18.95 -5.41
N ALA A 254 7.27 -18.44 -4.71
CA ALA A 254 8.37 -19.25 -4.20
C ALA A 254 7.90 -20.46 -3.38
N ASN A 255 6.97 -20.22 -2.45
CA ASN A 255 6.41 -21.28 -1.61
C ASN A 255 5.53 -22.28 -2.39
N ARG A 256 4.96 -21.89 -3.53
CA ARG A 256 4.14 -22.79 -4.36
C ARG A 256 5.00 -23.63 -5.30
N CYS A 257 6.02 -23.01 -5.89
CA CYS A 257 6.87 -23.68 -6.88
C CYS A 257 7.72 -24.79 -6.25
N ASN A 258 8.07 -24.69 -4.95
CA ASN A 258 8.91 -25.65 -4.22
C ASN A 258 10.25 -26.00 -4.92
N ASN A 259 10.63 -25.25 -5.95
CA ASN A 259 11.87 -25.36 -6.69
C ASN A 259 12.72 -24.13 -6.41
N TYR A 260 13.82 -24.34 -5.71
CA TYR A 260 14.74 -23.29 -5.27
C TYR A 260 15.98 -23.17 -6.18
N ILE A 261 16.06 -23.99 -7.23
CA ILE A 261 17.09 -23.87 -8.28
C ILE A 261 16.73 -22.65 -9.12
N ASN A 262 17.64 -21.67 -9.17
CA ASN A 262 17.46 -20.39 -9.86
C ASN A 262 16.10 -19.72 -9.56
N LEU A 263 15.73 -19.68 -8.27
CA LEU A 263 14.49 -19.05 -7.79
C LEU A 263 14.20 -17.65 -8.36
N PRO A 264 15.21 -16.74 -8.54
CA PRO A 264 14.97 -15.45 -9.19
C PRO A 264 14.35 -15.57 -10.58
N CYS A 265 14.86 -16.47 -11.42
CA CYS A 265 14.36 -16.72 -12.78
C CYS A 265 12.93 -17.30 -12.76
N THR A 266 12.66 -18.23 -11.85
CA THR A 266 11.31 -18.81 -11.71
C THR A 266 10.28 -17.76 -11.32
N ILE A 267 10.61 -16.89 -10.34
CA ILE A 267 9.71 -15.83 -9.90
C ILE A 267 9.52 -14.77 -11.00
N SER A 268 10.60 -14.34 -11.67
CA SER A 268 10.51 -13.31 -12.71
C SER A 268 9.61 -13.75 -13.86
N LYS A 269 9.80 -14.98 -14.37
CA LYS A 269 8.95 -15.56 -15.43
C LYS A 269 7.47 -15.58 -15.04
N HIS A 270 7.14 -16.01 -13.81
CA HIS A 270 5.75 -16.03 -13.35
C HIS A 270 5.10 -14.65 -13.20
N VAL A 271 5.91 -13.61 -12.98
CA VAL A 271 5.43 -12.24 -12.77
C VAL A 271 5.33 -11.47 -14.08
N GLN A 272 6.25 -11.72 -15.03
CA GLN A 272 6.36 -10.99 -16.30
C GLN A 272 5.60 -11.67 -17.46
N LEU A 273 5.60 -13.00 -17.56
CA LEU A 273 5.00 -13.75 -18.69
C LEU A 273 3.56 -14.18 -18.41
N ARG A 274 2.78 -13.32 -17.74
CA ARG A 274 1.45 -13.66 -17.24
C ARG A 274 0.33 -13.24 -18.17
#